data_AF-A0A3B9HYF0-F1
#
_entry.id   AF-A0A3B9HYF0-F1
#
_cell.length_a   1.000
_cell.length_b   1.000
_cell.length_c   1.000
_cell.angle_alpha   90.00
_cell.angle_beta   90.00
_cell.angle_gamma   90.00
#
_symmetry.space_group_name_H-M   'P 1'
#
loop_
_entity.id
_entity.type
_entity.pdbx_description
1 polymer ?
#
loop_
_entity_poly.entity_id
_entity_poly.type
_entity_poly.pdbx_seq_one_letter_code
_entity_poly.pdbx_strand_id
1 'polypeptide(L)'
;DLTVDVAIDEEAAAKSEGKHKSLLPRRLNGWQAVSPLESIAGAHMVDDIEVMLLNPVRQGDSLVISDMPIQITGDEYGLVRFVGPEESGLRMVEHFDSATRSFQPGKREVVRVRMPDFPADSIPVTSTDNIESAVSNGQGWYIYGRRIAGVFNVEALEPRDLLRIKPVTVISGSDEVKRFVDRQNFGALKSDLSRVYHLNSGKKAMSPQESASLWQVGEKGIVCHLFGWRKDLNRRKTIQEKGILTTGHFSFGVAEVINEPLAGEKRWDITYQQVYAHNSNGIVSMGQKWHVYSGSLKLGRMFTIPVSDTIIKVPELDTYHFPGWTTLPLRGFMRELDVVMAMYRTGAGTGISSVRPDVSCVQDSHLALYRALRNFEENVATSGIVKRWLADKATPPEEISRFLRLQLLVKTLYKRVSFLGLTRRDWRRAYDDILGTRKPSAIEKIINALLSKDSMFPRSANDGLLHAARQLAVPMHTIMFSLIGGNIPGLVPMPPTSPTKR
;
A
#
# COMPACT_ATOMS: atom_id res chain seq x y z
N ASP A 1 -21.63 11.49 9.06
CA ASP A 1 -20.56 11.93 8.15
C ASP A 1 -19.39 12.47 8.95
N LEU A 2 -18.17 12.19 8.51
CA LEU A 2 -16.95 12.67 9.17
C LEU A 2 -16.66 14.08 8.66
N THR A 3 -16.68 15.08 9.54
CA THR A 3 -16.24 16.44 9.24
C THR A 3 -15.39 16.94 10.39
N VAL A 4 -14.35 17.72 10.10
CA VAL A 4 -13.38 18.15 11.11
C VAL A 4 -13.04 19.62 10.91
N ASP A 5 -13.09 20.42 11.97
CA ASP A 5 -12.56 21.79 11.97
C ASP A 5 -11.04 21.74 12.02
N VAL A 6 -10.36 22.49 11.15
CA VAL A 6 -8.90 22.46 11.05
C VAL A 6 -8.32 23.78 11.55
N ALA A 7 -7.53 23.71 12.62
CA ALA A 7 -6.79 24.81 13.19
C ALA A 7 -5.33 24.39 13.41
N ILE A 8 -4.43 25.00 12.63
CA ILE A 8 -3.00 24.72 12.67
C ILE A 8 -2.34 25.59 13.74
N ASP A 9 -1.71 24.94 14.70
CA ASP A 9 -0.86 25.59 15.69
C ASP A 9 0.50 25.92 15.08
N GLU A 10 0.83 27.21 15.00
CA GLU A 10 2.01 27.70 14.29
C GLU A 10 3.33 27.21 14.90
N GLU A 11 3.41 27.06 16.22
CA GLU A 11 4.61 26.54 16.89
C GLU A 11 4.84 25.07 16.53
N ALA A 12 3.79 24.23 16.64
CA ALA A 12 3.87 22.83 16.22
C ALA A 12 4.15 22.68 14.72
N ALA A 13 3.58 23.55 13.89
CA ALA A 13 3.80 23.55 12.45
C ALA A 13 5.26 23.87 12.12
N ALA A 14 5.80 24.95 12.68
CA ALA A 14 7.20 25.34 12.53
C ALA A 14 8.15 24.21 12.98
N LYS A 15 7.82 23.50 14.05
CA LYS A 15 8.60 22.33 14.51
C LYS A 15 8.54 21.16 13.52
N SER A 16 7.35 20.86 12.99
CA SER A 16 7.15 19.77 12.02
C SER A 16 7.87 20.05 10.70
N GLU A 17 7.67 21.25 10.13
CA GLU A 17 8.32 21.71 8.90
C GLU A 17 9.83 21.90 9.10
N GLY A 18 10.27 22.39 10.26
CA GLY A 18 11.68 22.58 10.56
C GLY A 18 12.45 21.26 10.68
N LYS A 19 11.98 20.37 11.58
CA LYS A 19 12.69 19.14 11.97
C LYS A 19 12.44 17.96 11.02
N HIS A 20 11.20 17.79 10.57
CA HIS A 20 10.78 16.64 9.77
C HIS A 20 10.55 16.99 8.30
N LYS A 21 10.66 18.28 7.95
CA LYS A 21 10.42 18.79 6.59
C LYS A 21 9.03 18.41 6.08
N SER A 22 8.09 18.19 6.99
CA SER A 22 6.73 17.76 6.67
C SER A 22 6.01 18.81 5.82
N LEU A 23 5.38 18.39 4.73
CA LEU A 23 4.44 19.24 4.00
C LEU A 23 3.08 19.18 4.70
N LEU A 24 2.62 20.33 5.21
CA LEU A 24 1.39 20.45 5.99
C LEU A 24 0.23 20.99 5.12
N PRO A 25 -1.03 20.64 5.44
CA PRO A 25 -2.23 21.05 4.71
C PRO A 25 -2.63 22.50 5.06
N ARG A 26 -1.71 23.45 4.87
CA ARG A 26 -1.86 24.85 5.30
C ARG A 26 -3.09 25.54 4.68
N ARG A 27 -3.55 25.09 3.50
CA ARG A 27 -4.79 25.58 2.85
C ARG A 27 -6.05 25.32 3.67
N LEU A 28 -6.05 24.27 4.49
CA LEU A 28 -7.19 23.92 5.34
C LEU A 28 -7.20 24.73 6.66
N ASN A 29 -6.16 25.51 6.95
CA ASN A 29 -6.09 26.24 8.21
C ASN A 29 -7.25 27.24 8.35
N GLY A 30 -8.02 27.12 9.44
CA GLY A 30 -9.19 27.93 9.72
C GLY A 30 -10.48 27.45 9.05
N TRP A 31 -10.45 26.38 8.24
CA TRP A 31 -11.65 25.81 7.65
C TRP A 31 -12.45 25.04 8.71
N GLN A 32 -13.77 25.14 8.62
CA GLN A 32 -14.72 24.43 9.48
C GLN A 32 -15.38 23.28 8.70
N ALA A 33 -15.75 22.22 9.43
CA ALA A 33 -16.45 21.06 8.92
C ALA A 33 -15.82 20.44 7.66
N VAL A 34 -14.48 20.42 7.58
CA VAL A 34 -13.74 19.88 6.42
C VAL A 34 -14.12 18.42 6.21
N SER A 35 -14.66 18.12 5.05
CA SER A 35 -15.05 16.79 4.61
C SER A 35 -13.85 15.96 4.15
N PRO A 36 -14.01 14.62 3.99
CA PRO A 36 -12.94 13.78 3.48
C PRO A 36 -12.48 14.17 2.07
N LEU A 37 -13.37 14.68 1.21
CA LEU A 37 -13.03 15.10 -0.14
C LEU A 37 -12.25 16.42 -0.15
N GLU A 38 -12.70 17.41 0.62
CA GLU A 38 -12.00 18.69 0.79
C GLU A 38 -10.60 18.48 1.39
N SER A 39 -10.47 17.54 2.34
CA SER A 39 -9.16 17.20 2.92
C SER A 39 -8.16 16.62 1.91
N ILE A 40 -8.62 16.03 0.79
CA ILE A 40 -7.74 15.61 -0.32
C ILE A 40 -7.30 16.84 -1.11
N ALA A 41 -8.26 17.68 -1.51
CA ALA A 41 -7.97 18.87 -2.31
C ALA A 41 -7.05 19.87 -1.58
N GLY A 42 -7.23 20.02 -0.26
CA GLY A 42 -6.41 20.90 0.58
C GLY A 42 -5.16 20.25 1.18
N ALA A 43 -4.84 18.99 0.84
CA ALA A 43 -3.69 18.29 1.42
C ALA A 43 -2.34 18.91 1.04
N HIS A 44 -2.26 19.49 -0.17
CA HIS A 44 -1.06 20.15 -0.70
C HIS A 44 -1.29 21.64 -0.95
N MET A 45 -0.20 22.42 -0.89
CA MET A 45 -0.21 23.86 -1.17
C MET A 45 -0.49 24.21 -2.64
N VAL A 46 -0.27 23.26 -3.55
CA VAL A 46 -0.49 23.39 -4.98
C VAL A 46 -1.41 22.28 -5.46
N ASP A 47 -2.11 22.52 -6.57
CA ASP A 47 -3.02 21.53 -7.16
C ASP A 47 -2.22 20.56 -8.04
N ASP A 48 -1.63 19.54 -7.42
CA ASP A 48 -0.78 18.54 -8.10
C ASP A 48 -1.17 17.08 -7.80
N ILE A 49 -2.35 16.87 -7.21
CA ILE A 49 -2.90 15.54 -6.92
C ILE A 49 -3.90 15.18 -8.01
N GLU A 50 -3.57 14.16 -8.79
CA GLU A 50 -4.45 13.55 -9.78
C GLU A 50 -5.18 12.34 -9.16
N VAL A 51 -6.49 12.24 -9.40
CA VAL A 51 -7.32 11.18 -8.81
C VAL A 51 -8.21 10.51 -9.84
N MET A 52 -8.40 9.21 -9.67
CA MET A 52 -9.42 8.42 -10.34
C MET A 52 -10.67 8.36 -9.44
N LEU A 53 -11.82 8.71 -10.03
CA LEU A 53 -13.12 8.54 -9.38
C LEU A 53 -13.66 7.14 -9.64
N LEU A 54 -14.06 6.44 -8.57
CA LEU A 54 -14.64 5.10 -8.67
C LEU A 54 -16.15 5.20 -8.90
N ASN A 55 -16.62 4.65 -10.03
CA ASN A 55 -18.04 4.59 -10.40
C ASN A 55 -18.80 5.91 -10.19
N PRO A 56 -18.30 7.06 -10.70
CA PRO A 56 -18.98 8.34 -10.51
C PRO A 56 -20.33 8.34 -11.23
N VAL A 57 -21.35 8.89 -10.57
CA VAL A 57 -22.69 9.07 -11.14
C VAL A 57 -22.92 10.55 -11.41
N ARG A 58 -23.24 10.90 -12.65
CA ARG A 58 -23.62 12.27 -12.98
C ARG A 58 -25.06 12.55 -12.52
N GLN A 59 -25.23 13.61 -11.74
CA GLN A 59 -26.52 14.12 -11.31
C GLN A 59 -26.59 15.62 -11.64
N GLY A 60 -27.26 15.95 -12.75
CA GLY A 60 -27.23 17.31 -13.31
C GLY A 60 -25.81 17.75 -13.69
N ASP A 61 -25.35 18.84 -13.08
CA ASP A 61 -24.00 19.39 -13.27
C ASP A 61 -22.98 18.86 -12.26
N SER A 62 -23.40 17.96 -11.36
CA SER A 62 -22.53 17.38 -10.32
C SER A 62 -22.14 15.94 -10.65
N LEU A 63 -20.91 15.57 -10.26
CA LEU A 63 -20.50 14.17 -10.14
C LEU A 63 -20.64 13.74 -8.69
N VAL A 64 -21.40 12.67 -8.47
CA VAL A 64 -21.63 12.07 -7.16
C VAL A 64 -20.83 10.78 -7.08
N ILE A 65 -20.05 10.64 -6.00
CA ILE A 65 -19.22 9.47 -5.74
C ILE A 65 -19.64 8.84 -4.41
N SER A 66 -19.63 7.51 -4.34
CA SER A 66 -19.90 6.76 -3.10
C SER A 66 -18.65 6.28 -2.39
N ASP A 67 -17.49 6.36 -3.04
CA ASP A 67 -16.22 5.84 -2.60
C ASP A 67 -15.16 6.92 -2.71
N MET A 68 -14.15 6.86 -1.83
CA MET A 68 -13.05 7.81 -1.85
C MET A 68 -12.28 7.74 -3.18
N PRO A 69 -11.87 8.89 -3.75
CA PRO A 69 -10.99 8.89 -4.91
C PRO A 69 -9.66 8.18 -4.63
N ILE A 70 -9.10 7.56 -5.67
CA ILE A 70 -7.78 6.91 -5.61
C ILE A 70 -6.78 7.78 -6.37
N GLN A 71 -5.62 8.05 -5.78
CA GLN A 71 -4.56 8.79 -6.45
C GLN A 71 -3.97 7.96 -7.61
N ILE A 72 -3.83 8.63 -8.75
CA ILE A 72 -3.19 8.12 -9.96
C ILE A 72 -2.07 9.08 -10.40
N THR A 73 -1.31 8.71 -11.42
CA THR A 73 -0.33 9.58 -12.08
C THR A 73 -0.31 9.23 -13.55
N GLY A 74 -0.69 10.19 -14.38
CA GLY A 74 -0.90 9.96 -15.80
C GLY A 74 -2.29 9.37 -16.06
N ASP A 75 -2.96 9.94 -17.04
CA ASP A 75 -4.27 9.55 -17.55
C ASP A 75 -4.17 8.66 -18.80
N GLU A 76 -2.98 8.55 -19.40
CA GLU A 76 -2.64 7.64 -20.47
C GLU A 76 -1.55 6.65 -20.03
N TYR A 77 -1.57 5.44 -20.60
CA TYR A 77 -0.48 4.47 -20.41
C TYR A 77 -0.23 3.62 -21.65
N GLY A 78 0.98 3.08 -21.74
CA GLY A 78 1.40 2.16 -22.80
C GLY A 78 2.38 1.10 -22.28
N LEU A 79 2.57 0.02 -23.03
CA LEU A 79 3.52 -1.04 -22.70
C LEU A 79 4.70 -1.00 -23.66
N VAL A 80 5.90 -0.77 -23.13
CA VAL A 80 7.10 -0.53 -23.92
C VAL A 80 8.33 -1.27 -23.39
N ARG A 81 9.39 -1.31 -24.19
CA ARG A 81 10.76 -1.55 -23.71
C ARG A 81 11.65 -0.37 -24.06
N PHE A 82 12.56 -0.01 -23.17
CA PHE A 82 13.54 1.06 -23.41
C PHE A 82 14.67 0.56 -24.31
N VAL A 83 15.09 1.39 -25.25
CA VAL A 83 16.11 1.07 -26.25
C VAL A 83 17.23 2.10 -26.19
N GLY A 84 18.35 1.72 -25.58
CA GLY A 84 19.52 2.58 -25.47
C GLY A 84 19.45 3.60 -24.32
N PRO A 85 20.51 4.42 -24.19
CA PRO A 85 20.63 5.40 -23.14
C PRO A 85 19.65 6.58 -23.33
N GLU A 86 19.58 7.43 -22.31
CA GLU A 86 18.87 8.71 -22.38
C GLU A 86 19.73 9.80 -23.03
N GLU A 87 19.06 10.69 -23.77
CA GLU A 87 19.66 11.86 -24.40
C GLU A 87 18.79 13.11 -24.15
N SER A 88 19.26 14.05 -23.31
CA SER A 88 18.57 15.31 -22.99
C SER A 88 17.11 15.16 -22.49
N GLY A 89 16.88 14.20 -21.60
CA GLY A 89 15.58 13.82 -21.03
C GLY A 89 14.69 13.01 -21.98
N LEU A 90 15.21 12.61 -23.15
CA LEU A 90 14.50 11.82 -24.14
C LEU A 90 15.03 10.38 -24.15
N ARG A 91 14.13 9.43 -24.37
CA ARG A 91 14.46 8.01 -24.52
C ARG A 91 13.73 7.43 -25.71
N MET A 92 14.40 6.53 -26.42
CA MET A 92 13.76 5.70 -27.43
C MET A 92 13.10 4.51 -26.76
N VAL A 93 11.87 4.21 -27.18
CA VAL A 93 11.14 3.02 -26.72
C VAL A 93 10.59 2.24 -27.90
N GLU A 94 10.39 0.94 -27.69
CA GLU A 94 9.70 0.07 -28.63
C GLU A 94 8.38 -0.40 -28.01
N HIS A 95 7.31 -0.24 -28.78
CA HIS A 95 5.96 -0.56 -28.33
C HIS A 95 5.67 -2.07 -28.39
N PHE A 96 4.91 -2.52 -27.41
CA PHE A 96 4.32 -3.85 -27.42
C PHE A 96 3.15 -3.91 -28.41
N ASP A 97 3.14 -4.94 -29.25
CA ASP A 97 2.04 -5.20 -30.17
C ASP A 97 1.13 -6.29 -29.60
N SER A 98 -0.14 -5.93 -29.37
CA SER A 98 -1.13 -6.82 -28.78
C SER A 98 -1.52 -7.99 -29.69
N ALA A 99 -1.39 -7.84 -31.01
CA ALA A 99 -1.71 -8.88 -31.98
C ALA A 99 -0.59 -9.92 -32.07
N THR A 100 0.67 -9.49 -32.07
CA THR A 100 1.83 -10.41 -32.13
C THR A 100 2.34 -10.85 -30.76
N ARG A 101 1.87 -10.21 -29.69
CA ARG A 101 2.31 -10.40 -28.30
C ARG A 101 3.82 -10.18 -28.09
N SER A 102 4.41 -9.26 -28.84
CA SER A 102 5.85 -8.98 -28.80
C SER A 102 6.17 -7.49 -28.95
N PHE A 103 7.34 -7.07 -28.45
CA PHE A 103 7.87 -5.75 -28.75
C PHE A 103 8.31 -5.68 -30.21
N GLN A 104 7.93 -4.62 -30.90
CA GLN A 104 8.18 -4.45 -32.34
C GLN A 104 9.31 -3.45 -32.59
N PRO A 105 10.48 -3.88 -33.10
CA PRO A 105 11.57 -2.97 -33.42
C PRO A 105 11.21 -1.86 -34.42
N GLY A 106 10.22 -2.12 -35.28
CA GLY A 106 9.71 -1.14 -36.24
C GLY A 106 8.70 -0.13 -35.68
N LYS A 107 8.24 -0.30 -34.43
CA LYS A 107 7.30 0.63 -33.75
C LYS A 107 8.02 1.37 -32.64
N ARG A 108 8.99 2.20 -33.04
CA ARG A 108 9.79 3.04 -32.15
C ARG A 108 9.15 4.40 -31.96
N GLU A 109 9.18 4.90 -30.72
CA GLU A 109 8.75 6.24 -30.36
C GLU A 109 9.79 6.89 -29.46
N VAL A 110 9.96 8.20 -29.59
CA VAL A 110 10.72 9.00 -28.63
C VAL A 110 9.77 9.49 -27.56
N VAL A 111 10.05 9.14 -26.31
CA VAL A 111 9.31 9.60 -25.13
C VAL A 111 10.21 10.49 -24.27
N ARG A 112 9.61 11.36 -23.48
CA ARG A 112 10.32 12.18 -22.51
C ARG A 112 10.20 11.56 -21.13
N VAL A 113 11.33 11.29 -20.48
CA VAL A 113 11.40 10.83 -19.10
C VAL A 113 12.01 11.94 -18.28
N ARG A 114 11.16 12.81 -17.73
CA ARG A 114 11.64 13.97 -16.97
C ARG A 114 11.91 13.56 -15.52
N MET A 115 13.18 13.53 -15.17
CA MET A 115 13.61 13.36 -13.79
C MET A 115 13.27 14.62 -12.99
N PRO A 116 12.80 14.49 -11.74
CA PRO A 116 12.65 15.64 -10.85
C PRO A 116 14.00 16.32 -10.62
N ASP A 117 13.98 17.63 -10.41
CA ASP A 117 15.17 18.34 -9.97
C ASP A 117 15.47 17.96 -8.51
N PHE A 118 16.70 17.54 -8.26
CA PHE A 118 17.18 17.18 -6.93
C PHE A 118 18.21 18.21 -6.46
N PRO A 119 18.15 18.67 -5.19
CA PRO A 119 19.28 19.39 -4.61
C PRO A 119 20.56 18.56 -4.77
N ALA A 120 21.69 19.19 -5.12
CA ALA A 120 22.97 18.51 -5.35
C ALA A 120 23.40 17.64 -4.15
N ASP A 121 23.04 18.08 -2.94
CA ASP A 121 23.23 17.36 -1.69
C ASP A 121 21.99 16.55 -1.27
N SER A 122 21.28 15.91 -2.18
CA SER A 122 20.17 15.01 -1.84
C SER A 122 20.34 13.65 -2.51
N ILE A 123 19.80 12.60 -1.89
CA ILE A 123 19.70 11.31 -2.56
C ILE A 123 18.56 11.45 -3.58
N PRO A 124 18.80 11.18 -4.88
CA PRO A 124 17.73 11.18 -5.89
C PRO A 124 16.58 10.28 -5.46
N VAL A 125 15.34 10.72 -5.68
CA VAL A 125 14.16 9.91 -5.34
C VAL A 125 13.88 8.82 -6.39
N THR A 126 14.47 8.97 -7.58
CA THR A 126 14.32 8.08 -8.73
C THR A 126 15.59 8.14 -9.61
N SER A 127 15.78 7.11 -10.43
CA SER A 127 16.72 7.08 -11.56
C SER A 127 16.12 6.19 -12.64
N THR A 128 16.38 6.53 -13.90
CA THR A 128 16.15 5.62 -15.03
C THR A 128 17.45 5.23 -15.73
N ASP A 129 18.60 5.55 -15.14
CA ASP A 129 19.91 5.24 -15.72
C ASP A 129 20.08 3.75 -15.92
N ASN A 130 20.50 3.35 -17.12
CA ASN A 130 20.64 1.95 -17.54
C ASN A 130 19.34 1.12 -17.44
N ILE A 131 18.16 1.73 -17.43
CA ILE A 131 16.88 1.00 -17.42
C ILE A 131 16.77 0.03 -18.61
N GLU A 132 17.37 0.35 -19.74
CA GLU A 132 17.41 -0.50 -20.93
C GLU A 132 18.15 -1.83 -20.69
N SER A 133 19.06 -1.86 -19.72
CA SER A 133 19.82 -3.04 -19.29
C SER A 133 19.25 -3.71 -18.03
N ALA A 134 18.21 -3.14 -17.42
CA ALA A 134 17.59 -3.69 -16.21
C ALA A 134 16.92 -5.04 -16.49
N VAL A 135 16.92 -5.93 -15.50
CA VAL A 135 16.35 -7.29 -15.63
C VAL A 135 14.89 -7.26 -16.12
N SER A 136 14.07 -6.33 -15.62
CA SER A 136 12.66 -6.22 -16.01
C SER A 136 12.44 -5.67 -17.43
N ASN A 137 13.43 -4.99 -18.05
CA ASN A 137 13.23 -4.38 -19.38
C ASN A 137 12.98 -5.42 -20.49
N GLY A 138 13.50 -6.64 -20.33
CA GLY A 138 13.22 -7.73 -21.27
C GLY A 138 11.75 -8.15 -21.29
N GLN A 139 11.02 -7.96 -20.18
CA GLN A 139 9.58 -8.18 -20.10
C GLN A 139 8.77 -6.92 -20.41
N GLY A 140 9.41 -5.76 -20.25
CA GLY A 140 8.89 -4.43 -20.55
C GLY A 140 8.31 -3.72 -19.34
N TRP A 141 7.98 -2.45 -19.58
CA TRP A 141 7.49 -1.50 -18.61
C TRP A 141 6.18 -0.91 -19.10
N TYR A 142 5.18 -0.87 -18.23
CA TYR A 142 4.08 0.06 -18.42
C TYR A 142 4.59 1.47 -18.10
N ILE A 143 4.44 2.38 -19.06
CA ILE A 143 4.70 3.81 -18.89
C ILE A 143 3.37 4.52 -18.71
N TYR A 144 3.26 5.36 -17.68
CA TYR A 144 2.08 6.18 -17.41
C TYR A 144 2.46 7.65 -17.56
N GLY A 145 1.56 8.46 -18.11
CA GLY A 145 1.85 9.86 -18.38
C GLY A 145 0.81 10.50 -19.28
N ARG A 146 1.24 11.50 -20.05
CA ARG A 146 0.39 12.26 -20.97
C ARG A 146 1.18 12.88 -22.11
N ARG A 147 0.51 13.22 -23.21
CA ARG A 147 1.15 13.91 -24.34
C ARG A 147 1.23 15.42 -24.12
N ILE A 148 2.43 15.98 -24.25
CA ILE A 148 2.67 17.43 -24.20
C ILE A 148 3.42 17.82 -25.47
N ALA A 149 2.83 18.72 -26.26
CA ALA A 149 3.37 19.16 -27.56
C ALA A 149 3.73 17.97 -28.49
N GLY A 150 2.89 16.93 -28.51
CA GLY A 150 3.05 15.75 -29.35
C GLY A 150 3.98 14.66 -28.79
N VAL A 151 4.79 14.95 -27.75
CA VAL A 151 5.69 13.98 -27.11
C VAL A 151 5.01 13.37 -25.89
N PHE A 152 5.07 12.05 -25.74
CA PHE A 152 4.59 11.38 -24.53
C PHE A 152 5.57 11.63 -23.38
N ASN A 153 5.10 12.31 -22.34
CA ASN A 153 5.86 12.54 -21.12
C ASN A 153 5.55 11.42 -20.13
N VAL A 154 6.55 10.61 -19.80
CA VAL A 154 6.46 9.55 -18.81
C VAL A 154 6.56 10.17 -17.42
N GLU A 155 5.61 9.82 -16.55
CA GLU A 155 5.49 10.31 -15.18
C GLU A 155 5.57 9.18 -14.15
N ALA A 156 5.24 7.95 -14.55
CA ALA A 156 5.44 6.75 -13.75
C ALA A 156 5.81 5.53 -14.59
N LEU A 157 6.47 4.57 -13.94
CA LEU A 157 6.93 3.32 -14.53
C LEU A 157 6.42 2.14 -13.70
N GLU A 158 6.08 1.05 -14.36
CA GLU A 158 5.68 -0.18 -13.70
C GLU A 158 6.20 -1.42 -14.45
N PRO A 159 6.99 -2.28 -13.79
CA PRO A 159 7.56 -3.46 -14.44
C PRO A 159 6.47 -4.49 -14.70
N ARG A 160 6.34 -4.90 -15.97
CA ARG A 160 5.28 -5.83 -16.37
C ARG A 160 5.36 -7.15 -15.62
N ASP A 161 6.56 -7.68 -15.41
CA ASP A 161 6.78 -9.02 -14.86
C ASP A 161 6.35 -9.17 -13.40
N LEU A 162 6.51 -8.14 -12.57
CA LEU A 162 6.21 -8.20 -11.14
C LEU A 162 4.73 -8.36 -10.83
N LEU A 163 3.86 -7.78 -11.64
CA LEU A 163 2.43 -7.72 -11.35
C LEU A 163 1.63 -8.83 -12.03
N ARG A 164 2.26 -9.64 -12.88
CA ARG A 164 1.60 -10.80 -13.51
C ARG A 164 1.23 -11.85 -12.47
N ILE A 165 0.09 -12.50 -12.67
CA ILE A 165 -0.33 -13.64 -11.84
C ILE A 165 0.34 -14.90 -12.35
N LYS A 166 1.66 -14.97 -12.14
CA LYS A 166 2.48 -16.13 -12.45
C LYS A 166 3.64 -16.16 -11.45
N PRO A 167 3.56 -16.97 -10.39
CA PRO A 167 4.67 -17.04 -9.45
C PRO A 167 5.89 -17.67 -10.11
N VAL A 168 7.05 -17.11 -9.81
CA VAL A 168 8.34 -17.68 -10.25
C VAL A 168 8.74 -18.83 -9.33
N THR A 169 8.39 -18.74 -8.05
CA THR A 169 8.74 -19.73 -7.03
C THR A 169 7.56 -20.04 -6.13
N VAL A 170 7.32 -21.32 -5.86
CA VAL A 170 6.30 -21.78 -4.91
C VAL A 170 6.99 -22.30 -3.65
N ILE A 171 6.61 -21.76 -2.49
CA ILE A 171 7.07 -22.21 -1.18
C ILE A 171 5.92 -22.96 -0.54
N SER A 172 6.09 -24.28 -0.39
CA SER A 172 5.06 -25.17 0.14
C SER A 172 5.42 -25.71 1.52
N GLY A 173 4.42 -25.84 2.39
CA GLY A 173 4.56 -26.38 3.73
C GLY A 173 4.63 -25.29 4.80
N SER A 174 3.93 -25.53 5.90
CA SER A 174 3.74 -24.52 6.96
C SER A 174 5.05 -24.02 7.57
N ASP A 175 6.05 -24.90 7.77
CA ASP A 175 7.34 -24.51 8.36
C ASP A 175 8.25 -23.77 7.37
N GLU A 176 8.19 -24.13 6.08
CA GLU A 176 8.93 -23.43 5.02
C GLU A 176 8.37 -22.03 4.81
N VAL A 177 7.04 -21.87 4.78
CA VAL A 177 6.40 -20.55 4.75
C VAL A 177 6.79 -19.73 5.98
N LYS A 178 6.83 -20.34 7.18
CA LYS A 178 7.29 -19.67 8.40
C LYS A 178 8.74 -19.17 8.24
N ARG A 179 9.64 -20.03 7.77
CA ARG A 179 11.06 -19.69 7.55
C ARG A 179 11.21 -18.57 6.52
N PHE A 180 10.40 -18.60 5.46
CA PHE A 180 10.40 -17.56 4.44
C PHE A 180 10.03 -16.20 5.03
N VAL A 181 8.88 -16.12 5.72
CA VAL A 181 8.40 -14.88 6.36
C VAL A 181 9.44 -14.35 7.35
N ASP A 182 10.01 -15.23 8.17
CA ASP A 182 10.93 -14.81 9.23
C ASP A 182 12.28 -14.30 8.69
N ARG A 183 12.83 -14.94 7.66
CA ARG A 183 14.25 -14.77 7.29
C ARG A 183 14.52 -14.52 5.81
N GLN A 184 13.71 -15.06 4.90
CA GLN A 184 14.08 -15.09 3.48
C GLN A 184 13.41 -14.00 2.66
N ASN A 185 12.25 -13.47 3.09
CA ASN A 185 11.51 -12.45 2.34
C ASN A 185 12.42 -11.26 1.94
N PHE A 186 13.09 -10.66 2.93
CA PHE A 186 14.12 -9.62 2.72
C PHE A 186 15.56 -10.17 2.74
N GLY A 187 15.75 -11.46 2.44
CA GLY A 187 17.06 -12.09 2.38
C GLY A 187 17.79 -11.75 1.07
N ALA A 188 19.11 -11.51 1.14
CA ALA A 188 19.96 -11.24 -0.01
C ALA A 188 19.46 -10.08 -0.91
N LEU A 189 19.08 -8.96 -0.29
CA LEU A 189 18.72 -7.73 -1.00
C LEU A 189 19.92 -7.19 -1.77
N LYS A 190 19.66 -6.73 -2.99
CA LYS A 190 20.60 -6.04 -3.88
C LYS A 190 19.83 -5.09 -4.79
N SER A 191 20.54 -4.23 -5.51
CA SER A 191 19.94 -3.40 -6.58
C SER A 191 19.43 -4.28 -7.72
N ASP A 192 18.43 -3.79 -8.44
CA ASP A 192 17.78 -4.45 -9.57
C ASP A 192 17.32 -5.88 -9.23
N LEU A 193 16.70 -6.04 -8.05
CA LEU A 193 16.15 -7.32 -7.61
C LEU A 193 14.62 -7.32 -7.77
N SER A 194 14.10 -8.34 -8.45
CA SER A 194 12.67 -8.63 -8.59
C SER A 194 12.39 -10.11 -8.31
N ARG A 195 11.40 -10.40 -7.47
CA ARG A 195 11.03 -11.77 -7.08
C ARG A 195 9.52 -11.87 -6.84
N VAL A 196 8.92 -12.95 -7.33
CA VAL A 196 7.50 -13.25 -7.14
C VAL A 196 7.33 -14.66 -6.59
N TYR A 197 6.69 -14.76 -5.43
CA TYR A 197 6.50 -16.00 -4.68
C TYR A 197 5.02 -16.34 -4.50
N HIS A 198 4.70 -17.62 -4.53
CA HIS A 198 3.47 -18.14 -3.95
C HIS A 198 3.78 -18.88 -2.65
N LEU A 199 3.10 -18.51 -1.57
CA LEU A 199 3.26 -19.15 -0.27
C LEU A 199 2.03 -20.03 -0.02
N ASN A 200 2.24 -21.34 0.02
CA ASN A 200 1.22 -22.32 0.28
C ASN A 200 1.53 -23.05 1.59
N SER A 201 0.75 -22.78 2.62
CA SER A 201 0.94 -23.42 3.94
C SER A 201 0.21 -24.76 4.06
N GLY A 202 -0.54 -25.17 3.02
CA GLY A 202 -1.25 -26.44 2.96
C GLY A 202 -0.33 -27.65 2.87
N LYS A 203 -0.90 -28.83 3.10
CA LYS A 203 -0.15 -30.11 3.09
C LYS A 203 0.26 -30.56 1.69
N LYS A 204 -0.52 -30.22 0.67
CA LYS A 204 -0.24 -30.57 -0.73
C LYS A 204 0.65 -29.49 -1.34
N ALA A 205 1.82 -29.88 -1.84
CA ALA A 205 2.67 -28.99 -2.62
C ALA A 205 1.96 -28.59 -3.92
N MET A 206 2.23 -27.37 -4.40
CA MET A 206 1.62 -26.83 -5.63
C MET A 206 2.69 -26.49 -6.66
N SER A 207 2.37 -26.72 -7.93
CA SER A 207 3.12 -26.20 -9.06
C SER A 207 2.89 -24.69 -9.27
N PRO A 208 3.78 -24.00 -10.00
CA PRO A 208 3.55 -22.62 -10.43
C PRO A 208 2.24 -22.42 -11.21
N GLN A 209 1.84 -23.41 -12.02
CA GLN A 209 0.62 -23.37 -12.81
C GLN A 209 -0.63 -23.52 -11.92
N GLU A 210 -0.63 -24.47 -10.99
CA GLU A 210 -1.73 -24.64 -10.03
C GLU A 210 -1.88 -23.41 -9.12
N SER A 211 -0.77 -22.77 -8.73
CA SER A 211 -0.83 -21.57 -7.89
C SER A 211 -1.31 -20.33 -8.65
N ALA A 212 -1.01 -20.22 -9.95
CA ALA A 212 -1.57 -19.16 -10.80
C ALA A 212 -3.09 -19.35 -11.03
N SER A 213 -3.57 -20.60 -11.14
CA SER A 213 -4.99 -20.89 -11.34
C SER A 213 -5.85 -20.64 -10.10
N LEU A 214 -5.24 -20.47 -8.92
CA LEU A 214 -5.96 -20.03 -7.71
C LEU A 214 -6.58 -18.65 -7.86
N TRP A 215 -6.11 -17.82 -8.80
CA TRP A 215 -6.50 -16.43 -8.93
C TRP A 215 -7.26 -16.19 -10.25
N GLN A 216 -8.52 -15.81 -10.11
CA GLN A 216 -9.44 -15.54 -11.23
C GLN A 216 -9.75 -14.05 -11.35
N VAL A 217 -10.09 -13.59 -12.56
CA VAL A 217 -10.44 -12.19 -12.80
C VAL A 217 -11.61 -11.78 -11.91
N GLY A 218 -11.49 -10.60 -11.29
CA GLY A 218 -12.44 -10.07 -10.30
C GLY A 218 -12.18 -10.53 -8.86
N GLU A 219 -11.34 -11.54 -8.63
CA GLU A 219 -10.97 -11.93 -7.27
C GLU A 219 -10.11 -10.87 -6.60
N LYS A 220 -10.28 -10.74 -5.29
CA LYS A 220 -9.61 -9.73 -4.47
C LYS A 220 -8.78 -10.39 -3.37
N GLY A 221 -7.69 -9.72 -3.02
CA GLY A 221 -6.87 -10.07 -1.87
C GLY A 221 -6.53 -8.83 -1.05
N ILE A 222 -6.28 -9.02 0.24
CA ILE A 222 -5.74 -7.95 1.09
C ILE A 222 -4.24 -7.87 0.83
N VAL A 223 -3.76 -6.67 0.55
CA VAL A 223 -2.33 -6.36 0.46
C VAL A 223 -1.83 -6.01 1.85
N CYS A 224 -0.78 -6.70 2.29
CA CYS A 224 0.09 -6.28 3.37
C CYS A 224 1.36 -5.71 2.73
N HIS A 225 1.44 -4.38 2.69
CA HIS A 225 2.60 -3.67 2.15
C HIS A 225 3.60 -3.45 3.27
N LEU A 226 4.87 -3.74 2.99
CA LEU A 226 5.98 -3.49 3.90
C LEU A 226 7.21 -3.06 3.11
N PHE A 227 7.83 -1.95 3.49
CA PHE A 227 9.11 -1.55 2.91
C PHE A 227 10.22 -1.47 3.95
N GLY A 228 11.47 -1.58 3.48
CA GLY A 228 12.68 -1.33 4.25
C GLY A 228 13.23 0.09 4.08
N TRP A 229 14.53 0.23 3.99
CA TRP A 229 15.15 1.54 3.74
C TRP A 229 16.37 1.38 2.85
N ARG A 230 17.17 2.44 2.78
CA ARG A 230 18.40 2.48 2.01
C ARG A 230 19.52 3.09 2.82
N LYS A 231 20.74 2.72 2.47
CA LYS A 231 21.95 3.38 2.92
C LYS A 231 22.64 3.99 1.72
N ASP A 232 23.03 5.25 1.84
CA ASP A 232 23.94 5.87 0.90
C ASP A 232 25.39 5.72 1.37
N LEU A 233 26.22 5.07 0.55
CA LEU A 233 27.64 4.86 0.83
C LEU A 233 28.48 6.13 0.64
N ASN A 234 27.98 7.11 -0.09
CA ASN A 234 28.70 8.34 -0.45
C ASN A 234 28.47 9.48 0.55
N ARG A 235 27.65 9.25 1.59
CA ARG A 235 27.23 10.30 2.53
C ARG A 235 27.44 9.90 3.98
N ARG A 236 27.51 10.92 4.85
CA ARG A 236 27.67 10.69 6.29
C ARG A 236 26.40 10.02 6.84
N LYS A 237 26.57 8.83 7.43
CA LYS A 237 25.47 8.00 7.95
C LYS A 237 24.52 8.80 8.87
N THR A 238 23.24 8.84 8.50
CA THR A 238 22.13 9.22 9.39
C THR A 238 21.97 8.21 10.54
N ILE A 239 21.17 8.52 11.57
CA ILE A 239 20.89 7.59 12.69
C ILE A 239 20.27 6.28 12.18
N GLN A 240 19.41 6.35 11.15
CA GLN A 240 18.82 5.19 10.49
C GLN A 240 19.89 4.36 9.73
N GLU A 241 20.86 5.01 9.10
CA GLU A 241 21.97 4.37 8.36
C GLU A 241 23.14 3.93 9.24
N LYS A 242 23.16 4.33 10.52
CA LYS A 242 24.09 3.83 11.55
C LYS A 242 23.73 2.42 12.03
N GLY A 243 22.68 1.80 11.47
CA GLY A 243 22.42 0.36 11.60
C GLY A 243 21.76 -0.06 12.91
N ILE A 244 21.18 0.88 13.67
CA ILE A 244 20.52 0.55 14.94
C ILE A 244 19.05 0.18 14.73
N LEU A 245 18.29 0.93 13.90
CA LEU A 245 16.89 0.64 13.58
C LEU A 245 16.50 1.15 12.18
N THR A 246 16.00 0.24 11.33
CA THR A 246 15.33 0.55 10.06
C THR A 246 13.83 0.39 10.26
N THR A 247 13.11 1.49 10.53
CA THR A 247 11.68 1.40 10.85
C THR A 247 10.86 0.92 9.66
N GLY A 248 11.14 1.37 8.44
CA GLY A 248 10.28 1.05 7.28
C GLY A 248 8.87 1.67 7.41
N HIS A 249 7.92 1.13 6.65
CA HIS A 249 6.50 1.50 6.71
C HIS A 249 5.63 0.28 6.42
N PHE A 250 4.42 0.27 6.96
CA PHE A 250 3.39 -0.73 6.70
C PHE A 250 2.09 -0.03 6.34
N SER A 251 1.41 -0.56 5.32
CA SER A 251 0.04 -0.19 4.97
C SER A 251 -0.75 -1.41 4.54
N PHE A 252 -2.07 -1.33 4.70
CA PHE A 252 -2.99 -2.26 4.04
C PHE A 252 -3.27 -1.79 2.61
N GLY A 253 -3.81 -2.68 1.80
CA GLY A 253 -4.33 -2.36 0.48
C GLY A 253 -5.27 -3.44 -0.03
N VAL A 254 -5.70 -3.29 -1.27
CA VAL A 254 -6.46 -4.30 -2.00
C VAL A 254 -5.79 -4.53 -3.34
N ALA A 255 -5.63 -5.80 -3.68
CA ALA A 255 -5.24 -6.22 -5.01
C ALA A 255 -6.43 -6.92 -5.67
N GLU A 256 -6.78 -6.48 -6.87
CA GLU A 256 -7.79 -7.14 -7.71
C GLU A 256 -7.08 -7.81 -8.89
N VAL A 257 -7.54 -9.00 -9.25
CA VAL A 257 -7.10 -9.66 -10.48
C VAL A 257 -7.85 -9.03 -11.65
N ILE A 258 -7.12 -8.39 -12.56
CA ILE A 258 -7.68 -7.84 -13.79
C ILE A 258 -7.14 -8.58 -15.00
N ASN A 259 -7.86 -8.48 -16.12
CA ASN A 259 -7.31 -8.79 -17.43
C ASN A 259 -6.74 -7.52 -18.04
N GLU A 260 -5.42 -7.44 -18.16
CA GLU A 260 -4.75 -6.26 -18.72
C GLU A 260 -4.98 -6.19 -20.24
N PRO A 261 -5.44 -5.05 -20.79
CA PRO A 261 -5.90 -4.98 -22.17
C PRO A 261 -4.78 -4.95 -23.23
N LEU A 262 -3.61 -4.37 -22.97
CA LEU A 262 -2.53 -4.27 -23.95
C LEU A 262 -1.84 -5.62 -24.21
N ALA A 263 -1.49 -6.33 -23.14
CA ALA A 263 -0.83 -7.63 -23.11
C ALA A 263 -1.79 -8.81 -23.06
N GLY A 264 -3.07 -8.59 -22.75
CA GLY A 264 -4.11 -9.64 -22.70
C GLY A 264 -3.82 -10.71 -21.67
N GLU A 265 -3.32 -10.32 -20.50
CA GLU A 265 -2.88 -11.24 -19.45
C GLU A 265 -3.45 -10.89 -18.08
N LYS A 266 -3.58 -11.90 -17.21
CA LYS A 266 -3.98 -11.70 -15.82
C LYS A 266 -2.85 -11.03 -15.04
N ARG A 267 -3.18 -9.96 -14.33
CA ARG A 267 -2.27 -9.26 -13.43
C ARG A 267 -2.99 -8.72 -12.21
N TRP A 268 -2.20 -8.32 -11.22
CA TRP A 268 -2.66 -7.53 -10.10
C TRP A 268 -2.87 -6.07 -10.51
N ASP A 269 -4.02 -5.54 -10.14
CA ASP A 269 -4.27 -4.12 -9.96
C ASP A 269 -4.25 -3.81 -8.46
N ILE A 270 -3.18 -3.18 -8.00
CA ILE A 270 -2.92 -2.95 -6.58
C ILE A 270 -3.25 -1.50 -6.22
N THR A 271 -4.07 -1.34 -5.19
CA THR A 271 -4.34 -0.07 -4.53
C THR A 271 -3.87 -0.15 -3.08
N TYR A 272 -2.92 0.69 -2.71
CA TYR A 272 -2.49 0.85 -1.34
C TYR A 272 -3.41 1.81 -0.60
N GLN A 273 -3.75 1.52 0.65
CA GLN A 273 -4.45 2.42 1.56
C GLN A 273 -3.42 3.03 2.51
N GLN A 274 -2.81 4.12 2.07
CA GLN A 274 -1.65 4.70 2.75
C GLN A 274 -2.11 5.55 3.94
N VAL A 275 -2.20 4.94 5.12
CA VAL A 275 -2.28 5.68 6.39
C VAL A 275 -0.90 6.27 6.68
N TYR A 276 -0.64 7.46 6.15
CA TYR A 276 0.70 8.03 6.09
C TYR A 276 0.71 9.44 6.71
N ALA A 277 1.60 9.66 7.68
CA ALA A 277 1.73 10.98 8.29
C ALA A 277 2.28 12.03 7.30
N HIS A 278 2.09 13.31 7.61
CA HIS A 278 2.73 14.38 6.84
C HIS A 278 4.24 14.15 6.78
N ASN A 279 4.80 14.29 5.58
CA ASN A 279 6.16 13.89 5.29
C ASN A 279 6.79 14.80 4.24
N SER A 280 8.10 14.72 4.13
CA SER A 280 8.90 15.58 3.25
C SER A 280 8.74 15.29 1.76
N ASN A 281 8.16 14.14 1.39
CA ASN A 281 7.94 13.82 -0.01
C ASN A 281 6.54 14.24 -0.48
N GLY A 282 5.66 14.72 0.40
CA GLY A 282 4.28 15.00 0.00
C GLY A 282 3.47 13.75 -0.36
N ILE A 283 3.75 12.61 0.30
CA ILE A 283 2.82 11.48 0.21
C ILE A 283 1.59 11.83 1.04
N VAL A 284 0.43 11.88 0.38
CA VAL A 284 -0.86 12.13 1.01
C VAL A 284 -1.44 10.83 1.55
N SER A 285 -2.08 10.91 2.71
CA SER A 285 -2.78 9.78 3.31
C SER A 285 -4.07 9.50 2.54
N MET A 286 -4.06 8.57 1.59
CA MET A 286 -5.23 8.18 0.77
C MET A 286 -4.99 6.85 0.04
N GLY A 287 -6.01 6.37 -0.68
CA GLY A 287 -5.87 5.27 -1.63
C GLY A 287 -4.95 5.68 -2.78
N GLN A 288 -3.95 4.87 -3.13
CA GLN A 288 -2.98 5.15 -4.20
C GLN A 288 -2.75 3.91 -5.07
N LYS A 289 -2.81 4.04 -6.39
CA LYS A 289 -2.42 2.96 -7.31
C LYS A 289 -0.94 2.65 -7.22
N TRP A 290 -0.58 1.42 -7.60
CA TRP A 290 0.81 0.94 -7.60
C TRP A 290 1.76 1.89 -8.33
N HIS A 291 1.41 2.29 -9.56
CA HIS A 291 2.24 3.17 -10.38
C HIS A 291 2.50 4.53 -9.74
N VAL A 292 1.62 5.04 -8.88
CA VAL A 292 1.87 6.29 -8.14
C VAL A 292 2.84 6.06 -7.00
N TYR A 293 2.48 5.14 -6.10
CA TYR A 293 3.20 5.00 -4.85
C TYR A 293 4.58 4.37 -5.03
N SER A 294 4.65 3.36 -5.90
CA SER A 294 5.89 2.63 -6.18
C SER A 294 6.59 3.20 -7.41
N GLY A 295 5.85 3.48 -8.49
CA GLY A 295 6.38 3.73 -9.82
C GLY A 295 6.62 5.18 -10.23
N SER A 296 6.10 6.16 -9.48
CA SER A 296 6.14 7.57 -9.88
C SER A 296 7.58 8.08 -9.95
N LEU A 297 7.94 8.76 -11.03
CA LEU A 297 9.24 9.42 -11.14
C LEU A 297 9.37 10.56 -10.11
N LYS A 298 8.27 11.14 -9.63
CA LYS A 298 8.32 12.21 -8.63
C LYS A 298 8.37 11.69 -7.20
N LEU A 299 7.60 10.64 -6.90
CA LEU A 299 7.30 10.22 -5.52
C LEU A 299 7.59 8.74 -5.22
N GLY A 300 7.88 7.96 -6.26
CA GLY A 300 7.88 6.50 -6.24
C GLY A 300 8.92 5.90 -5.31
N ARG A 301 8.55 4.77 -4.69
CA ARG A 301 9.42 4.04 -3.76
C ARG A 301 10.33 3.01 -4.43
N MET A 302 9.97 2.48 -5.61
CA MET A 302 10.64 1.31 -6.18
C MET A 302 12.12 1.55 -6.55
N PHE A 303 12.48 2.79 -6.85
CA PHE A 303 13.82 3.17 -7.28
C PHE A 303 14.85 3.17 -6.16
N THR A 304 14.42 3.40 -4.92
CA THR A 304 15.34 3.74 -3.84
C THR A 304 15.25 2.82 -2.64
N ILE A 305 14.14 2.10 -2.43
CA ILE A 305 13.97 1.25 -1.24
C ILE A 305 13.45 -0.15 -1.59
N PRO A 306 13.76 -1.18 -0.78
CA PRO A 306 13.19 -2.51 -0.94
C PRO A 306 11.75 -2.57 -0.43
N VAL A 307 10.87 -3.24 -1.17
CA VAL A 307 9.43 -3.36 -0.90
C VAL A 307 9.00 -4.82 -1.00
N SER A 308 8.16 -5.25 -0.06
CA SER A 308 7.44 -6.52 -0.08
C SER A 308 5.95 -6.25 0.00
N ASP A 309 5.23 -6.60 -1.06
CA ASP A 309 3.77 -6.62 -1.09
C ASP A 309 3.31 -8.07 -1.00
N THR A 310 2.64 -8.45 0.09
CA THR A 310 2.04 -9.78 0.21
C THR A 310 0.53 -9.70 0.11
N ILE A 311 -0.01 -10.27 -0.96
CA ILE A 311 -1.44 -10.43 -1.19
C ILE A 311 -1.92 -11.70 -0.50
N ILE A 312 -2.90 -11.58 0.39
CA ILE A 312 -3.50 -12.67 1.16
C ILE A 312 -4.89 -12.95 0.60
N LYS A 313 -5.19 -14.20 0.23
CA LYS A 313 -6.52 -14.60 -0.26
C LYS A 313 -7.49 -14.80 0.91
N VAL A 314 -8.37 -13.85 1.17
CA VAL A 314 -9.31 -13.92 2.31
C VAL A 314 -10.75 -14.01 1.81
N PRO A 315 -11.21 -15.18 1.31
CA PRO A 315 -12.57 -15.33 0.77
C PRO A 315 -13.66 -15.07 1.82
N GLU A 316 -13.31 -15.14 3.11
CA GLU A 316 -14.16 -14.74 4.22
C GLU A 316 -14.61 -13.29 4.14
N LEU A 317 -13.91 -12.41 3.41
CA LEU A 317 -14.26 -11.00 3.27
C LEU A 317 -15.04 -10.66 1.99
N ASP A 318 -15.31 -11.66 1.14
CA ASP A 318 -16.17 -11.48 -0.02
C ASP A 318 -17.63 -11.21 0.40
N THR A 319 -18.43 -10.73 -0.55
CA THR A 319 -19.84 -10.39 -0.35
C THR A 319 -20.64 -11.55 0.26
N TYR A 320 -21.53 -11.24 1.21
CA TYR A 320 -22.56 -12.18 1.67
C TYR A 320 -23.94 -11.66 1.32
N HIS A 321 -24.78 -12.56 0.83
CA HIS A 321 -26.16 -12.29 0.50
C HIS A 321 -27.06 -12.98 1.51
N PHE A 322 -27.58 -12.20 2.46
CA PHE A 322 -28.63 -12.63 3.38
C PHE A 322 -30.00 -12.27 2.80
N PRO A 323 -31.10 -12.88 3.28
CA PRO A 323 -32.45 -12.55 2.82
C PRO A 323 -32.75 -11.06 2.99
N GLY A 324 -32.91 -10.35 1.87
CA GLY A 324 -33.19 -8.91 1.85
C GLY A 324 -32.02 -8.01 2.27
N TRP A 325 -30.81 -8.56 2.47
CA TRP A 325 -29.67 -7.79 2.94
C TRP A 325 -28.34 -8.30 2.38
N THR A 326 -27.57 -7.41 1.76
CA THR A 326 -26.20 -7.72 1.30
C THR A 326 -25.18 -7.01 2.19
N THR A 327 -24.16 -7.74 2.63
CA THR A 327 -23.02 -7.16 3.36
C THR A 327 -21.72 -7.32 2.57
N LEU A 328 -20.85 -6.33 2.66
CA LEU A 328 -19.59 -6.22 1.92
C LEU A 328 -18.45 -6.04 2.92
N PRO A 329 -17.95 -7.12 3.57
CA PRO A 329 -16.97 -7.00 4.66
C PRO A 329 -15.69 -6.28 4.23
N LEU A 330 -15.14 -6.61 3.05
CA LEU A 330 -13.96 -5.92 2.52
C LEU A 330 -14.19 -4.42 2.33
N ARG A 331 -15.35 -4.01 1.79
CA ARG A 331 -15.71 -2.59 1.64
C ARG A 331 -15.86 -1.90 3.00
N GLY A 332 -16.43 -2.59 3.98
CA GLY A 332 -16.50 -2.11 5.36
C GLY A 332 -15.10 -1.83 5.92
N PHE A 333 -14.14 -2.73 5.69
CA PHE A 333 -12.75 -2.50 6.10
C PHE A 333 -12.10 -1.32 5.37
N MET A 334 -12.28 -1.21 4.05
CA MET A 334 -11.75 -0.06 3.30
C MET A 334 -12.31 1.27 3.80
N ARG A 335 -13.61 1.32 4.13
CA ARG A 335 -14.25 2.51 4.69
C ARG A 335 -13.64 2.93 6.03
N GLU A 336 -13.25 1.98 6.88
CA GLU A 336 -12.57 2.30 8.14
C GLU A 336 -11.18 2.89 7.90
N LEU A 337 -10.45 2.39 6.90
CA LEU A 337 -9.17 2.98 6.48
C LEU A 337 -9.38 4.38 5.91
N ASP A 338 -10.43 4.62 5.12
CA ASP A 338 -10.75 5.93 4.57
C ASP A 338 -10.95 6.99 5.66
N VAL A 339 -11.64 6.62 6.74
CA VAL A 339 -11.83 7.51 7.91
C VAL A 339 -10.49 7.81 8.58
N VAL A 340 -9.67 6.79 8.85
CA VAL A 340 -8.34 6.99 9.45
C VAL A 340 -7.45 7.85 8.55
N MET A 341 -7.47 7.61 7.24
CA MET A 341 -6.69 8.40 6.29
C MET A 341 -7.15 9.86 6.25
N ALA A 342 -8.45 10.14 6.29
CA ALA A 342 -8.99 11.49 6.38
C ALA A 342 -8.52 12.23 7.64
N MET A 343 -8.54 11.54 8.78
CA MET A 343 -8.02 12.09 10.04
C MET A 343 -6.52 12.38 9.96
N TYR A 344 -5.75 11.53 9.27
CA TYR A 344 -4.33 11.78 9.03
C TYR A 344 -4.08 13.02 8.16
N ARG A 345 -4.89 13.24 7.11
CA ARG A 345 -4.80 14.43 6.25
C ARG A 345 -5.11 15.72 7.00
N THR A 346 -6.06 15.70 7.93
CA THR A 346 -6.44 16.89 8.71
C THR A 346 -5.72 16.98 10.06
N GLY A 347 -4.86 16.02 10.41
CA GLY A 347 -4.29 15.90 11.75
C GLY A 347 -5.35 15.83 12.85
N ALA A 348 -6.51 15.21 12.57
CA ALA A 348 -7.69 15.21 13.44
C ALA A 348 -8.10 16.62 13.89
N GLY A 349 -7.95 17.61 13.01
CA GLY A 349 -8.29 19.01 13.25
C GLY A 349 -7.11 19.87 13.71
N THR A 350 -5.99 19.28 14.09
CA THR A 350 -4.77 20.04 14.41
C THR A 350 -3.98 20.48 13.17
N GLY A 351 -4.34 19.96 11.99
CA GLY A 351 -3.60 20.06 10.74
C GLY A 351 -2.25 19.34 10.72
N ILE A 352 -1.89 18.61 11.78
CA ILE A 352 -0.59 17.96 11.91
C ILE A 352 -0.75 16.49 12.30
N SER A 353 -0.47 15.59 11.36
CA SER A 353 -0.15 14.18 11.64
C SER A 353 1.35 13.95 11.55
N SER A 354 1.95 13.27 12.53
CA SER A 354 3.40 13.03 12.58
C SER A 354 3.75 11.67 13.18
N VAL A 355 4.77 11.01 12.63
CA VAL A 355 5.35 9.79 13.24
C VAL A 355 6.33 10.19 14.33
N ARG A 356 6.18 9.58 15.50
CA ARG A 356 7.04 9.82 16.66
C ARG A 356 7.39 8.49 17.33
N PRO A 357 8.39 8.42 18.21
CA PRO A 357 8.73 7.19 18.94
C PRO A 357 7.61 6.64 19.84
N ASP A 358 6.50 7.36 19.98
CA ASP A 358 5.30 6.98 20.72
C ASP A 358 4.06 6.84 19.81
N VAL A 359 4.20 7.03 18.50
CA VAL A 359 3.10 7.12 17.52
C VAL A 359 3.46 6.43 16.22
N SER A 360 2.69 5.40 15.85
CA SER A 360 2.96 4.62 14.64
C SER A 360 1.73 4.43 13.74
N CYS A 361 1.89 4.77 12.46
CA CYS A 361 0.92 4.52 11.38
C CYS A 361 0.45 3.07 11.31
N VAL A 362 1.30 2.11 11.72
CA VAL A 362 0.97 0.69 11.72
C VAL A 362 -0.16 0.38 12.71
N GLN A 363 -0.15 1.02 13.88
CA GLN A 363 -1.14 0.78 14.93
C GLN A 363 -2.49 1.30 14.49
N ASP A 364 -2.54 2.52 13.94
CA ASP A 364 -3.78 3.14 13.46
C ASP A 364 -4.36 2.38 12.25
N SER A 365 -3.50 1.84 11.37
CA SER A 365 -3.92 0.94 10.29
C SER A 365 -4.54 -0.36 10.81
N HIS A 366 -3.95 -0.97 11.84
CA HIS A 366 -4.50 -2.19 12.47
C HIS A 366 -5.75 -1.90 13.30
N LEU A 367 -5.88 -0.70 13.85
CA LEU A 367 -7.07 -0.25 14.55
C LEU A 367 -8.26 -0.13 13.58
N ALA A 368 -8.04 0.35 12.35
CA ALA A 368 -9.06 0.34 11.30
C ALA A 368 -9.56 -1.09 11.00
N LEU A 369 -8.64 -2.06 10.87
CA LEU A 369 -9.00 -3.47 10.70
C LEU A 369 -9.81 -3.98 11.89
N TYR A 370 -9.36 -3.68 13.11
CA TYR A 370 -10.07 -4.08 14.33
C TYR A 370 -11.50 -3.51 14.37
N ARG A 371 -11.67 -2.22 14.07
CA ARG A 371 -12.98 -1.56 14.06
C ARG A 371 -13.90 -2.15 13.00
N ALA A 372 -13.40 -2.43 11.79
CA ALA A 372 -14.18 -3.05 10.74
C ALA A 372 -14.76 -4.41 11.17
N LEU A 373 -13.93 -5.23 11.81
CA LEU A 373 -14.34 -6.54 12.33
C LEU A 373 -15.32 -6.42 13.50
N ARG A 374 -15.15 -5.44 14.39
CA ARG A 374 -16.13 -5.15 15.47
C ARG A 374 -17.46 -4.69 14.91
N ASN A 375 -17.45 -3.77 13.96
CA ASN A 375 -18.66 -3.27 13.32
C ASN A 375 -19.39 -4.40 12.59
N PHE A 376 -18.66 -5.33 11.97
CA PHE A 376 -19.25 -6.53 11.39
C PHE A 376 -19.89 -7.44 12.46
N GLU A 377 -19.20 -7.73 13.56
CA GLU A 377 -19.77 -8.54 14.64
C GLU A 377 -21.01 -7.91 15.27
N GLU A 378 -20.91 -6.64 15.66
CA GLU A 378 -21.94 -5.92 16.42
C GLU A 378 -23.20 -5.68 15.59
N ASN A 379 -23.07 -5.39 14.29
CA ASN A 379 -24.20 -5.01 13.44
C ASN A 379 -24.68 -6.13 12.52
N VAL A 380 -23.81 -7.04 12.10
CA VAL A 380 -24.14 -8.12 11.14
C VAL A 380 -24.32 -9.45 11.85
N ALA A 381 -23.28 -9.93 12.53
CA ALA A 381 -23.26 -11.30 13.05
C ALA A 381 -24.30 -11.56 14.15
N THR A 382 -24.70 -10.54 14.91
CA THR A 382 -25.68 -10.65 15.99
C THR A 382 -27.13 -10.46 15.53
N SER A 383 -27.34 -10.05 14.27
CA SER A 383 -28.66 -9.70 13.73
C SER A 383 -29.61 -10.91 13.68
N GLY A 384 -30.90 -10.64 13.84
CA GLY A 384 -31.94 -11.67 13.68
C GLY A 384 -31.99 -12.26 12.27
N ILE A 385 -31.58 -11.49 11.25
CA ILE A 385 -31.49 -11.93 9.86
C ILE A 385 -30.44 -13.03 9.71
N VAL A 386 -29.22 -12.80 10.22
CA VAL A 386 -28.13 -13.78 10.13
C VAL A 386 -28.45 -15.04 10.93
N LYS A 387 -29.05 -14.90 12.12
CA LYS A 387 -29.47 -16.07 12.92
C LYS A 387 -30.47 -16.96 12.16
N ARG A 388 -31.44 -16.36 11.46
CA ARG A 388 -32.38 -17.11 10.62
C ARG A 388 -31.69 -17.74 9.42
N TRP A 389 -30.81 -17.00 8.75
CA TRP A 389 -30.04 -17.50 7.60
C TRP A 389 -29.14 -18.69 7.96
N LEU A 390 -28.52 -18.68 9.14
CA LEU A 390 -27.73 -19.80 9.67
C LEU A 390 -28.58 -21.04 10.02
N ALA A 391 -29.85 -20.85 10.37
CA ALA A 391 -30.78 -21.93 10.71
C ALA A 391 -31.57 -22.45 9.49
N ASP A 392 -31.52 -21.72 8.38
CA ASP A 392 -32.22 -22.07 7.15
C ASP A 392 -31.54 -23.24 6.45
N LYS A 393 -32.29 -24.32 6.21
CA LYS A 393 -31.82 -25.52 5.51
C LYS A 393 -31.57 -25.28 4.03
N ALA A 394 -32.12 -24.21 3.44
CA ALA A 394 -31.90 -23.85 2.05
C ALA A 394 -30.56 -23.11 1.84
N THR A 395 -29.92 -22.61 2.90
CA THR A 395 -28.63 -21.93 2.78
C THR A 395 -27.52 -22.93 2.41
N PRO A 396 -26.70 -22.65 1.37
CA PRO A 396 -25.59 -23.52 1.01
C PRO A 396 -24.63 -23.76 2.20
N PRO A 397 -24.28 -25.02 2.53
CA PRO A 397 -23.38 -25.32 3.65
C PRO A 397 -22.00 -24.66 3.54
N GLU A 398 -21.52 -24.46 2.31
CA GLU A 398 -20.24 -23.79 2.04
C GLU A 398 -20.25 -22.32 2.49
N GLU A 399 -21.35 -21.61 2.25
CA GLU A 399 -21.52 -20.21 2.65
C GLU A 399 -21.61 -20.07 4.17
N ILE A 400 -22.31 -20.99 4.84
CA ILE A 400 -22.32 -21.07 6.30
C ILE A 400 -20.90 -21.30 6.82
N SER A 401 -20.16 -22.25 6.22
CA SER A 401 -18.78 -22.55 6.61
C SER A 401 -17.87 -21.34 6.44
N ARG A 402 -17.99 -20.61 5.32
CA ARG A 402 -17.25 -19.37 5.03
C ARG A 402 -17.55 -18.30 6.09
N PHE A 403 -18.82 -18.10 6.42
CA PHE A 403 -19.23 -17.15 7.46
C PHE A 403 -18.67 -17.53 8.85
N LEU A 404 -18.71 -18.81 9.24
CA LEU A 404 -18.15 -19.27 10.51
C LEU A 404 -16.62 -19.11 10.55
N ARG A 405 -15.93 -19.31 9.43
CA ARG A 405 -14.49 -19.01 9.31
C ARG A 405 -14.21 -17.51 9.44
N LEU A 406 -15.05 -16.63 8.90
CA LEU A 406 -14.95 -15.19 9.13
C LEU A 406 -15.04 -14.86 10.62
N GLN A 407 -15.99 -15.45 11.35
CA GLN A 407 -16.08 -15.25 12.81
C GLN A 407 -14.84 -15.78 13.55
N LEU A 408 -14.26 -16.89 13.11
CA LEU A 408 -13.02 -17.43 13.69
C LEU A 408 -11.81 -16.52 13.38
N LEU A 409 -11.73 -16.00 12.16
CA LEU A 409 -10.70 -15.03 11.74
C LEU A 409 -10.78 -13.79 12.62
N VAL A 410 -11.97 -13.22 12.79
CA VAL A 410 -12.24 -12.07 13.67
C VAL A 410 -11.73 -12.34 15.09
N LYS A 411 -12.13 -13.47 15.70
CA LYS A 411 -11.67 -13.88 17.03
C LYS A 411 -10.15 -14.04 17.12
N THR A 412 -9.52 -14.56 16.07
CA THR A 412 -8.07 -14.78 16.00
C THR A 412 -7.31 -13.46 15.90
N LEU A 413 -7.76 -12.54 15.06
CA LEU A 413 -7.19 -11.21 14.91
C LEU A 413 -7.33 -10.39 16.20
N TYR A 414 -8.44 -10.52 16.92
CA TYR A 414 -8.60 -9.85 18.23
C TYR A 414 -7.53 -10.23 19.25
N LYS A 415 -7.16 -11.51 19.33
CA LYS A 415 -6.09 -11.93 20.24
C LYS A 415 -4.75 -11.27 19.89
N ARG A 416 -4.52 -11.00 18.60
CA ARG A 416 -3.28 -10.39 18.08
C ARG A 416 -3.28 -8.87 18.19
N VAL A 417 -4.39 -8.18 17.97
CA VAL A 417 -4.48 -6.73 18.18
C VAL A 417 -4.24 -6.38 19.65
N SER A 418 -4.70 -7.22 20.59
CA SER A 418 -4.36 -7.10 22.02
C SER A 418 -2.87 -7.30 22.32
N PHE A 419 -2.14 -8.03 21.47
CA PHE A 419 -0.69 -8.16 21.57
C PHE A 419 0.05 -6.93 21.02
N LEU A 420 -0.52 -6.18 20.07
CA LEU A 420 0.03 -4.89 19.59
C LEU A 420 -0.21 -3.73 20.56
N GLY A 421 -0.50 -4.02 21.84
CA GLY A 421 -0.69 -3.02 22.89
C GLY A 421 -2.07 -2.34 22.90
N LEU A 422 -3.01 -2.74 22.05
CA LEU A 422 -4.38 -2.21 22.03
C LEU A 422 -5.33 -3.13 22.82
N THR A 423 -5.69 -2.75 24.04
CA THR A 423 -6.63 -3.57 24.83
C THR A 423 -8.05 -3.52 24.26
N ARG A 424 -8.85 -4.57 24.51
CA ARG A 424 -10.26 -4.64 24.10
C ARG A 424 -11.16 -3.57 24.71
N ARG A 425 -10.75 -2.88 25.78
CA ARG A 425 -11.55 -1.82 26.40
C ARG A 425 -11.24 -0.44 25.83
N ASP A 426 -10.02 -0.24 25.34
CA ASP A 426 -9.54 1.10 24.95
C ASP A 426 -9.76 1.42 23.47
N TRP A 427 -10.20 0.47 22.63
CA TRP A 427 -10.25 0.68 21.17
C TRP A 427 -11.18 1.80 20.72
N ARG A 428 -12.33 2.01 21.38
CA ARG A 428 -13.24 3.13 21.03
C ARG A 428 -12.56 4.46 21.27
N ARG A 429 -11.96 4.60 22.45
CA ARG A 429 -11.16 5.78 22.81
C ARG A 429 -9.96 5.95 21.88
N ALA A 430 -9.26 4.87 21.54
CA ALA A 430 -8.11 4.93 20.63
C ALA A 430 -8.51 5.29 19.20
N TYR A 431 -9.74 4.98 18.79
CA TYR A 431 -10.25 5.32 17.46
C TYR A 431 -10.72 6.77 17.37
N ASP A 432 -11.40 7.25 18.41
CA ASP A 432 -11.79 8.66 18.50
C ASP A 432 -10.56 9.58 18.67
N ASP A 433 -9.44 9.03 19.14
CA ASP A 433 -8.19 9.74 19.41
C ASP A 433 -7.01 9.03 18.73
N ILE A 434 -6.88 9.15 17.41
CA ILE A 434 -5.83 8.47 16.61
C ILE A 434 -4.42 8.89 17.04
N LEU A 435 -3.49 7.94 17.21
CA LEU A 435 -2.16 8.22 17.75
C LEU A 435 -1.40 9.23 16.89
N GLY A 436 -1.46 9.07 15.57
CA GLY A 436 -0.88 9.94 14.54
C GLY A 436 -1.10 11.44 14.75
N THR A 437 -2.23 11.80 15.36
CA THR A 437 -2.78 13.15 15.41
C THR A 437 -2.71 13.78 16.81
N ARG A 438 -2.26 13.04 17.82
CA ARG A 438 -2.20 13.50 19.21
C ARG A 438 -1.11 14.55 19.45
N LYS A 439 -1.34 15.41 20.45
CA LYS A 439 -0.33 16.28 21.10
C LYS A 439 -0.05 15.84 22.56
N PRO A 440 0.68 14.72 22.80
CA PRO A 440 0.86 14.21 24.15
C PRO A 440 1.79 15.10 25.00
N SER A 441 1.52 15.15 26.30
CA SER A 441 2.37 15.79 27.30
C SER A 441 3.74 15.09 27.40
N ALA A 442 4.73 15.72 28.05
CA ALA A 442 6.07 15.15 28.17
C ALA A 442 6.09 13.80 28.93
N ILE A 443 5.23 13.63 29.94
CA ILE A 443 5.12 12.41 30.75
C ILE A 443 4.47 11.29 29.94
N GLU A 444 3.40 11.60 29.21
CA GLU A 444 2.72 10.63 28.33
C GLU A 444 3.64 10.12 27.22
N LYS A 445 4.48 10.98 26.64
CA LYS A 445 5.49 10.57 25.64
C LYS A 445 6.43 9.49 26.16
N ILE A 446 6.87 9.60 27.42
CA ILE A 446 7.79 8.62 28.04
C ILE A 446 7.07 7.30 28.29
N ILE A 447 5.86 7.34 28.84
CA ILE A 447 5.04 6.15 29.11
C ILE A 447 4.71 5.42 27.80
N ASN A 448 4.25 6.15 26.79
CA ASN A 448 3.90 5.58 25.49
C ASN A 448 5.14 5.00 24.80
N ALA A 449 6.28 5.69 24.81
CA ALA A 449 7.52 5.17 24.24
C ALA A 449 7.96 3.84 24.87
N LEU A 450 7.77 3.65 26.18
CA LEU A 450 8.08 2.41 26.88
C LEU A 450 7.13 1.25 26.50
N LEU A 451 5.84 1.53 26.32
CA LEU A 451 4.81 0.55 25.94
C LEU A 451 4.82 0.19 24.44
N SER A 452 5.44 1.02 23.61
CA SER A 452 5.36 0.94 22.14
C SER A 452 6.38 0.00 21.47
N LYS A 453 7.36 -0.53 22.22
CA LYS A 453 8.51 -1.26 21.67
C LYS A 453 8.16 -2.49 20.84
N ASP A 454 7.06 -3.18 21.13
CA ASP A 454 6.61 -4.35 20.36
C ASP A 454 5.54 -4.01 19.30
N SER A 455 4.94 -2.82 19.36
CA SER A 455 3.80 -2.41 18.54
C SER A 455 4.13 -1.37 17.47
N MET A 456 5.32 -0.75 17.50
CA MET A 456 5.73 0.23 16.50
C MET A 456 6.38 -0.32 15.25
N PHE A 457 6.94 -1.54 15.28
CA PHE A 457 7.75 -2.05 14.17
C PHE A 457 6.87 -2.57 13.04
N PRO A 458 6.87 -1.91 11.86
CA PRO A 458 6.11 -2.32 10.69
C PRO A 458 6.30 -3.79 10.31
N ARG A 459 7.55 -4.29 10.40
CA ARG A 459 7.85 -5.70 10.10
C ARG A 459 7.21 -6.67 11.08
N SER A 460 7.19 -6.35 12.38
CA SER A 460 6.57 -7.23 13.37
C SER A 460 5.05 -7.35 13.16
N ALA A 461 4.39 -6.24 12.82
CA ALA A 461 2.96 -6.25 12.52
C ALA A 461 2.65 -7.03 11.24
N ASN A 462 3.40 -6.77 10.15
CA ASN A 462 3.30 -7.50 8.90
C ASN A 462 3.47 -9.01 9.09
N ASP A 463 4.59 -9.42 9.70
CA ASP A 463 4.88 -10.83 9.94
C ASP A 463 3.82 -11.49 10.81
N GLY A 464 3.25 -10.75 11.77
CA GLY A 464 2.13 -11.21 12.59
C GLY A 464 0.94 -11.64 11.72
N LEU A 465 0.55 -10.83 10.74
CA LEU A 465 -0.53 -11.15 9.80
C LEU A 465 -0.18 -12.32 8.89
N LEU A 466 1.04 -12.35 8.34
CA LEU A 466 1.47 -13.45 7.48
C LEU A 466 1.52 -14.79 8.23
N HIS A 467 1.91 -14.77 9.52
CA HIS A 467 1.83 -15.95 10.38
C HIS A 467 0.41 -16.37 10.69
N ALA A 468 -0.54 -15.44 10.79
CA ALA A 468 -1.96 -15.76 10.95
C ALA A 468 -2.51 -16.42 9.69
N ALA A 469 -2.24 -15.85 8.51
CA ALA A 469 -2.63 -16.44 7.23
C ALA A 469 -2.04 -17.85 7.04
N ARG A 470 -0.76 -18.03 7.37
CA ARG A 470 -0.08 -19.33 7.39
C ARG A 470 -0.77 -20.35 8.31
N GLN A 471 -1.14 -19.96 9.53
CA GLN A 471 -1.83 -20.83 10.49
C GLN A 471 -3.22 -21.25 10.00
N LEU A 472 -3.89 -20.37 9.26
CA LEU A 472 -5.18 -20.64 8.62
C LEU A 472 -5.06 -21.37 7.28
N ALA A 473 -3.83 -21.75 6.87
CA ALA A 473 -3.53 -22.36 5.58
C ALA A 473 -4.02 -21.54 4.37
N VAL A 474 -4.08 -20.22 4.53
CA VAL A 474 -4.51 -19.29 3.48
C VAL A 474 -3.40 -19.09 2.45
N PRO A 475 -3.67 -19.23 1.14
CA PRO A 475 -2.69 -18.94 0.11
C PRO A 475 -2.28 -17.46 0.10
N MET A 476 -1.00 -17.19 -0.11
CA MET A 476 -0.47 -15.84 -0.25
C MET A 476 0.37 -15.70 -1.53
N HIS A 477 0.42 -14.51 -2.09
CA HIS A 477 1.24 -14.16 -3.24
C HIS A 477 2.12 -12.96 -2.85
N THR A 478 3.44 -13.12 -2.86
CA THR A 478 4.38 -12.08 -2.42
C THR A 478 5.15 -11.55 -3.62
N ILE A 479 5.09 -10.24 -3.81
CA ILE A 479 5.90 -9.47 -4.76
C ILE A 479 6.99 -8.78 -3.95
N MET A 480 8.25 -9.03 -4.28
CA MET A 480 9.41 -8.42 -3.63
C MET A 480 10.28 -7.75 -4.69
N PHE A 481 10.58 -6.47 -4.49
CA PHE A 481 11.50 -5.74 -5.34
C PHE A 481 12.41 -4.82 -4.54
N SER A 482 13.57 -4.47 -5.12
CA SER A 482 14.56 -3.65 -4.46
C SER A 482 15.38 -2.87 -5.47
N LEU A 483 15.21 -1.54 -5.45
CA LEU A 483 15.94 -0.54 -6.25
C LEU A 483 15.91 -0.91 -7.73
N ILE A 484 14.70 -0.90 -8.29
CA ILE A 484 14.42 -1.23 -9.70
C ILE A 484 14.07 0.04 -10.48
N GLY A 485 14.15 -0.02 -11.81
CA GLY A 485 13.78 1.08 -12.71
C GLY A 485 14.95 1.95 -13.16
N GLY A 486 16.12 1.80 -12.55
CA GLY A 486 17.36 2.45 -12.94
C GLY A 486 18.39 2.42 -11.82
N ASN A 487 19.64 2.67 -12.17
CA ASN A 487 20.76 2.62 -11.22
C ASN A 487 20.92 3.95 -10.48
N ILE A 488 21.06 3.87 -9.15
CA ILE A 488 21.51 5.00 -8.33
C ILE A 488 22.81 4.56 -7.63
N PRO A 489 23.98 5.04 -8.09
CA PRO A 489 25.26 4.62 -7.54
C PRO A 489 25.38 4.86 -6.04
N GLY A 490 25.94 3.87 -5.32
CA GLY A 490 26.18 3.98 -3.88
C GLY A 490 24.99 3.68 -2.97
N LEU A 491 23.79 3.43 -3.52
CA LEU A 491 22.66 2.97 -2.71
C LEU A 491 22.73 1.48 -2.40
N VAL A 492 22.50 1.15 -1.13
CA VAL A 492 22.42 -0.23 -0.63
C VAL A 492 21.06 -0.43 0.03
N PRO A 493 20.25 -1.42 -0.39
CA PRO A 493 18.98 -1.72 0.26
C PRO A 493 19.18 -2.26 1.67
N MET A 494 18.28 -1.87 2.57
CA MET A 494 18.25 -2.35 3.95
C MET A 494 16.88 -2.96 4.27
N PRO A 495 16.82 -4.14 4.90
CA PRO A 495 15.55 -4.72 5.33
C PRO A 495 14.94 -3.90 6.48
N PRO A 496 13.61 -3.90 6.65
CA PRO A 496 13.00 -3.34 7.85
C PRO A 496 13.36 -4.18 9.08
N THR A 497 13.58 -3.51 10.21
CA THR A 497 13.96 -4.12 11.48
C THR A 497 12.76 -4.78 12.15
N SER A 498 12.99 -5.95 12.75
CA SER A 498 12.06 -6.59 13.69
C SER A 498 12.79 -6.86 15.00
N PRO A 499 12.28 -6.46 16.17
CA PRO A 499 12.90 -6.75 17.47
C PRO A 499 12.98 -8.25 17.76
N THR A 500 12.06 -9.02 17.17
CA THR A 500 11.88 -10.44 17.46
C THR A 500 12.62 -11.35 16.49
N LYS A 501 13.24 -10.80 15.42
CA LYS A 501 13.82 -11.61 14.33
C LYS A 501 15.04 -10.91 13.72
N ARG A 502 16.14 -11.67 13.56
CA ARG A 502 17.33 -11.27 12.81
C ARG A 502 17.24 -11.80 11.38
#